data_AF-A0A5C7PAV1-F1
#
_entry.id   AF-A0A5C7PAV1-F1
#
_cell.length_a   1.000
_cell.length_b   1.000
_cell.length_c   1.000
_cell.angle_alpha   90.00
_cell.angle_beta   90.00
_cell.angle_gamma   90.00
#
_symmetry.space_group_name_H-M   'P 1'
#
loop_
_entity.id
_entity.type
_entity.pdbx_description
1 polymer ?
#
loop_
_entity_poly.entity_id
_entity_poly.type
_entity_poly.pdbx_seq_one_letter_code
_entity_poly.pdbx_strand_id
1 'polypeptide(L)'
;MNDLFGNPVIQTEKNPGDPDRRYRKARGYAAPPGSGPAGETCATCKHSYLHHRSGSKNWYKCALVKPTRGAATDLRLKWAACSRWEKAEEKIKGRT
;
A
#
# COMPACT_ATOMS: atom_id res chain seq x y z
N MET A 1 -8.05 -24.37 -29.26
CA MET A 1 -6.85 -23.78 -29.87
C MET A 1 -5.69 -24.67 -29.50
N ASN A 2 -4.90 -25.10 -30.48
CA ASN A 2 -3.66 -25.83 -30.21
C ASN A 2 -2.52 -24.83 -30.23
N ASP A 3 -1.46 -25.09 -29.46
CA ASP A 3 -0.26 -24.26 -29.50
C ASP A 3 0.47 -24.43 -30.84
N LEU A 4 1.53 -23.66 -31.04
CA LEU A 4 2.37 -23.72 -32.25
C LEU A 4 3.04 -25.09 -32.47
N PHE A 5 2.94 -26.02 -31.51
CA PHE A 5 3.54 -27.36 -31.57
C PHE A 5 2.49 -28.47 -31.60
N GLY A 6 1.21 -28.13 -31.83
CA GLY A 6 0.13 -29.11 -31.99
C GLY A 6 -0.41 -29.70 -30.69
N ASN A 7 0.06 -29.24 -29.52
CA ASN A 7 -0.51 -29.66 -28.24
C ASN A 7 -1.78 -28.87 -27.95
N PRO A 8 -2.80 -29.49 -27.32
CA PRO A 8 -3.99 -28.77 -26.89
C PRO A 8 -3.60 -27.73 -25.83
N VAL A 9 -3.96 -26.45 -26.05
CA VAL A 9 -3.72 -25.40 -25.06
C VAL A 9 -4.68 -25.62 -23.89
N ILE A 10 -4.15 -26.16 -22.78
CA ILE A 10 -4.87 -26.25 -21.52
C ILE A 10 -4.91 -24.85 -20.92
N GLN A 11 -6.08 -24.20 -20.97
CA GLN A 11 -6.28 -22.92 -20.31
C GLN A 11 -6.17 -23.13 -18.80
N THR A 12 -5.08 -22.67 -18.19
CA THR A 12 -4.90 -22.77 -16.74
C THR A 12 -5.79 -21.74 -16.08
N GLU A 13 -6.94 -22.19 -15.58
CA GLU A 13 -7.86 -21.38 -14.80
C GLU A 13 -7.14 -20.92 -13.53
N LYS A 14 -7.16 -19.61 -13.24
CA LYS A 14 -6.56 -19.09 -12.01
C LYS A 14 -7.22 -19.76 -10.81
N ASN A 15 -6.43 -20.41 -9.96
CA ASN A 15 -6.95 -20.94 -8.70
C ASN A 15 -7.55 -19.79 -7.87
N PRO A 16 -8.73 -19.94 -7.26
CA PRO A 16 -9.39 -18.89 -6.49
C PRO A 16 -8.62 -18.45 -5.23
N GLY A 17 -7.50 -19.10 -4.91
CA GLY A 17 -6.57 -18.74 -3.84
C GLY A 17 -5.29 -18.01 -4.28
N ASP A 18 -5.03 -17.86 -5.58
CA ASP A 18 -3.85 -17.16 -6.06
C ASP A 18 -4.01 -15.65 -5.83
N PRO A 19 -3.19 -15.02 -4.96
CA PRO A 19 -3.32 -13.59 -4.72
C PRO A 19 -3.02 -12.86 -6.02
N ASP A 20 -3.97 -12.03 -6.46
CA ASP A 20 -3.76 -11.17 -7.62
C ASP A 20 -2.42 -10.43 -7.43
N ARG A 21 -1.53 -10.43 -8.45
CA ARG A 21 -0.19 -9.83 -8.31
C ARG A 21 -0.25 -8.35 -7.90
N ARG A 22 -1.38 -7.65 -8.09
CA ARG A 22 -1.61 -6.26 -7.61
C ARG A 22 -1.92 -6.20 -6.11
N TYR A 23 -2.34 -7.32 -5.52
CA TYR A 23 -2.43 -7.60 -4.09
C TYR A 23 -1.15 -8.27 -3.57
N ARG A 24 0.04 -7.87 -4.06
CA ARG A 24 1.25 -8.05 -3.25
C ARG A 24 1.02 -7.26 -1.97
N LYS A 25 0.73 -7.99 -0.86
CA LYS A 25 0.52 -7.47 0.51
C LYS A 25 1.34 -6.20 0.69
N ALA A 26 0.68 -5.04 0.67
CA ALA A 26 1.37 -3.79 0.93
C ALA A 26 1.86 -3.85 2.37
N ARG A 27 3.13 -4.21 2.57
CA ARG A 27 3.76 -4.35 3.89
C ARG A 27 4.14 -2.99 4.48
N GLY A 28 3.72 -1.89 3.85
CA GLY A 28 4.01 -0.52 4.28
C GLY A 28 3.18 -0.06 5.48
N TYR A 29 2.17 -0.81 5.89
CA TYR A 29 1.33 -0.51 7.04
C TYR A 29 1.86 -1.23 8.29
N ALA A 30 1.84 -0.55 9.44
CA ALA A 30 2.22 -1.12 10.73
C ALA A 30 1.31 -2.26 11.17
N ALA A 31 0.04 -2.22 10.75
CA ALA A 31 -1.00 -3.20 11.01
C ALA A 31 -1.94 -3.27 9.80
N PRO A 32 -2.79 -4.31 9.67
CA PRO A 32 -3.77 -4.39 8.58
C PRO A 32 -4.60 -3.10 8.47
N PRO A 33 -4.74 -2.54 7.25
CA PRO A 33 -5.56 -1.35 7.01
C PRO A 33 -7.03 -1.69 7.27
N GLY A 34 -7.76 -0.78 7.91
CA GLY A 34 -9.16 -1.00 8.33
C GLY A 34 -9.31 -1.53 9.76
N SER A 35 -8.21 -1.81 10.47
CA SER A 35 -8.24 -2.16 11.90
C SER A 35 -8.17 -0.95 12.84
N GLY A 36 -8.11 0.27 12.29
CA GLY A 36 -8.09 1.52 13.06
C GLY A 36 -9.50 2.11 13.29
N PRO A 37 -9.58 3.33 13.85
CA PRO A 37 -10.86 4.01 14.08
C PRO A 37 -11.65 4.22 12.79
N ALA A 38 -12.96 4.06 12.87
CA ALA A 38 -13.87 4.21 11.73
C ALA A 38 -13.85 5.65 11.21
N GLY A 39 -13.71 5.81 9.89
CA GLY A 39 -13.65 7.12 9.23
C GLY A 39 -12.27 7.74 9.14
N GLU A 40 -11.27 7.21 9.84
CA GLU A 40 -9.89 7.72 9.78
C GLU A 40 -9.06 6.99 8.72
N THR A 41 -8.08 7.71 8.17
CA THR A 41 -7.21 7.19 7.10
C THR A 41 -5.75 7.37 7.44
N CYS A 42 -4.87 6.69 6.69
CA CYS A 42 -3.43 6.93 6.82
C CYS A 42 -3.02 8.38 6.49
N ALA A 43 -3.87 9.15 5.80
CA ALA A 43 -3.65 10.57 5.55
C ALA A 43 -3.65 11.41 6.84
N THR A 44 -4.53 11.11 7.79
CA THR A 44 -4.69 11.83 9.06
C THR A 44 -3.75 11.33 10.16
N CYS A 45 -3.03 10.23 9.89
CA CYS A 45 -2.11 9.61 10.82
C CYS A 45 -0.86 10.48 11.08
N LYS A 46 -0.44 10.57 12.35
CA LYS A 46 0.83 11.16 12.78
C LYS A 46 2.05 10.44 12.18
N HIS A 47 1.96 9.13 12.02
CA HIS A 47 3.07 8.29 11.55
C HIS A 47 3.27 8.31 10.03
N SER A 48 2.37 8.94 9.27
CA SER A 48 2.55 9.06 7.81
C SER A 48 3.46 10.23 7.47
N TYR A 49 4.56 9.93 6.78
CA TYR A 49 5.54 10.92 6.36
C TYR A 49 5.86 10.80 4.86
N LEU A 50 6.25 11.91 4.25
CA LEU A 50 6.73 11.96 2.88
C LEU A 50 8.16 11.44 2.84
N HIS A 51 8.38 10.31 2.16
CA HIS A 51 9.71 9.71 2.04
C HIS A 51 10.50 10.28 0.86
N HIS A 52 9.83 10.48 -0.27
CA HIS A 52 10.47 11.00 -1.48
C HIS A 52 9.45 11.79 -2.32
N ARG A 53 9.94 12.81 -3.01
CA ARG A 53 9.19 13.61 -3.99
C ARG A 53 9.97 13.64 -5.29
N SER A 54 9.32 13.30 -6.40
CA SER A 54 9.90 13.38 -7.74
C SER A 54 8.84 13.95 -8.67
N GLY A 55 9.03 15.21 -9.05
CA GLY A 55 8.02 15.98 -9.77
C GLY A 55 6.67 15.94 -9.05
N SER A 56 5.66 15.39 -9.74
CA SER A 56 4.28 15.26 -9.25
C SER A 56 4.03 14.00 -8.40
N LYS A 57 5.00 13.08 -8.29
CA LYS A 57 4.84 11.84 -7.51
C LYS A 57 5.40 12.01 -6.10
N ASN A 58 4.56 11.68 -5.13
CA ASN A 58 4.88 11.67 -3.70
C ASN A 58 4.81 10.24 -3.17
N TRP A 59 5.90 9.76 -2.59
CA TRP A 59 5.95 8.46 -1.94
C TRP A 59 5.87 8.64 -0.43
N TYR A 60 4.82 8.10 0.16
CA TYR A 60 4.60 8.14 1.59
C TYR A 60 5.00 6.81 2.22
N LYS A 61 5.52 6.87 3.44
CA LYS A 61 5.83 5.68 4.24
C LYS A 61 5.31 5.85 5.66
N CYS A 62 5.18 4.73 6.37
CA CYS A 62 4.83 4.70 7.78
C CYS A 62 6.11 4.72 8.61
N ALA A 63 6.21 5.61 9.60
CA ALA A 63 7.37 5.70 10.50
C ALA A 63 7.56 4.45 11.37
N LEU A 64 6.48 3.70 11.62
CA LEU A 64 6.51 2.47 12.43
C LEU A 64 7.02 1.24 11.67
N VAL A 65 7.19 1.34 10.36
CA VAL A 65 7.64 0.23 9.50
C VAL A 65 9.01 0.56 8.94
N LYS A 66 9.91 -0.43 8.90
CA LYS A 66 11.23 -0.26 8.29
C LYS A 66 11.09 0.12 6.81
N PRO A 67 11.53 1.30 6.38
CA PRO A 67 11.35 1.74 5.00
C PRO A 67 12.26 0.93 4.07
N THR A 68 11.72 0.50 2.92
CA THR A 68 12.50 -0.10 1.84
C THR A 68 12.39 0.75 0.58
N ARG A 69 13.36 0.67 -0.34
CA ARG A 69 13.32 1.36 -1.64
C ARG A 69 12.28 0.81 -2.63
N GLY A 70 11.62 -0.30 -2.30
CA GLY A 70 10.57 -0.90 -3.14
C GLY A 70 9.16 -0.38 -2.84
N ALA A 71 8.31 -0.39 -3.88
CA ALA A 71 6.91 0.06 -3.81
C ALA A 71 6.00 -0.77 -2.89
N ALA A 72 6.45 -1.96 -2.50
CA ALA A 72 5.69 -2.85 -1.61
C ALA A 72 5.53 -2.29 -0.19
N THR A 73 6.40 -1.34 0.22
CA THR A 73 6.32 -0.68 1.54
C THR A 73 5.80 0.74 1.47
N ASP A 74 5.29 1.17 0.32
CA ASP A 74 4.70 2.49 0.20
C ASP A 74 3.28 2.52 0.79
N LEU A 75 2.99 3.63 1.47
CA LEU A 75 1.72 3.87 2.12
C LEU A 75 0.75 4.52 1.13
N ARG A 76 -0.45 3.94 0.98
CA ARG A 76 -1.54 4.62 0.27
C ARG A 76 -2.35 5.42 1.28
N LEU A 77 -2.29 6.76 1.17
CA LEU A 77 -2.96 7.67 2.11
C LEU A 77 -4.48 7.53 2.11
N LYS A 78 -5.09 7.12 0.98
CA LYS A 78 -6.53 6.89 0.85
C LYS A 78 -7.03 5.64 1.59
N TRP A 79 -6.13 4.80 2.09
CA TRP A 79 -6.53 3.56 2.76
C TRP A 79 -6.93 3.84 4.22
N ALA A 80 -7.86 3.02 4.70
CA ALA A 80 -8.35 3.07 6.08
C ALA A 80 -7.19 2.94 7.07
N ALA A 81 -7.32 3.65 8.19
CA ALA A 81 -6.36 3.64 9.27
C ALA A 81 -6.11 2.21 9.79
N CYS A 82 -4.89 1.97 10.25
CA CYS A 82 -4.52 0.73 10.94
C CYS A 82 -4.67 0.89 12.46
N SER A 83 -4.59 -0.21 13.22
CA SER A 83 -4.74 -0.17 14.69
C SER A 83 -3.66 0.62 15.43
N ARG A 84 -2.56 0.97 14.76
CA ARG A 84 -1.48 1.84 15.28
C ARG A 84 -1.62 3.29 14.83
N TRP A 85 -2.82 3.69 14.44
CA TRP A 85 -3.10 5.06 14.04
C TRP A 85 -3.10 5.98 15.25
N GLU A 86 -2.49 7.16 15.07
CA GLU A 86 -2.49 8.24 16.04
C GLU A 86 -2.88 9.53 15.32
N LYS A 87 -3.73 10.34 15.95
CA LYS A 87 -4.15 11.62 15.42
C LYS A 87 -2.95 12.56 15.33
N ALA A 88 -2.71 13.16 14.17
CA ALA A 88 -1.75 14.24 14.05
C ALA A 88 -2.34 15.52 14.67
N GLU A 89 -1.76 16.02 15.76
CA GLU A 89 -2.29 17.17 16.49
C GLU A 89 -2.17 18.48 15.69
N GLU A 90 -1.11 18.66 14.90
CA GLU A 90 -1.01 19.74 13.92
C GLU A 90 0.08 19.39 12.88
N LYS A 91 -0.32 19.07 11.64
CA LYS A 91 0.63 19.13 10.51
C LYS A 91 0.58 20.55 9.98
N ILE A 92 1.46 21.43 10.47
CA ILE A 92 1.70 22.73 9.84
C ILE A 92 2.05 22.45 8.38
N LYS A 93 1.10 22.69 7.46
CA LYS A 93 1.33 22.67 6.02
C LYS A 93 2.17 23.90 5.68
N GLY A 94 3.45 23.87 6.01
CA GLY A 94 4.36 24.98 5.79
C GLY A 94 5.53 24.56 4.93
N ARG A 95 5.56 25.10 3.69
CA ARG A 95 6.76 25.49 2.93
C ARG A 95 7.64 24.30 2.49
N THR A 96 7.80 23.97 1.20
CA THR A 96 8.20 24.80 0.05
C THR A 96 7.88 24.07 -1.26
#